data_AF-A0A9D2CSQ3-F1
#
_entry.id   AF-A0A9D2CSQ3-F1
#
_cell.length_a   1.000
_cell.length_b   1.000
_cell.length_c   1.000
_cell.angle_alpha   90.00
_cell.angle_beta   90.00
_cell.angle_gamma   90.00
#
_symmetry.space_group_name_H-M   'P 1'
#
loop_
_entity.id
_entity.type
_entity.pdbx_description
1 polymer ?
#
loop_
_entity_poly.entity_id
_entity_poly.type
_entity_poly.pdbx_seq_one_letter_code
_entity_poly.pdbx_strand_id
1 'polypeptide(L)'
;MNKLIGVIAAMLSLICMIMAGCSSGSEGNLSNQGETGEPPNGGFAQIPQELAEIPADYYSEADEQGTLVELDYDTYESFSYEEGTQPLRKRAIVYLPYGYSEEENYNIVYLMHGGWSNETTNLGTPSAPSSFKNVIDNAIQSGAFAPLIIVCPTYNNTNENGQDSDNYSLALQLTRNYHNELVNDLIPAVEGRYAGYAESASEQDLIAARDHRAFMGFSMGSVTTWRTFEYCLDDFRYFFPSSGAITSSGEYMDNIVENSGYADNDFFIWGMSGTNDFAYSQFTAQMNAMFGAEHFARAGNEAEGNIAYTVKEGYSHNAQAAQEYFYNALCWVWSNMNRQYYTADTRITDVISDPAFGDYGRLIFPVDEWYYSGDTLGSLSMTWYTHIDPDKTVEICNYLKTQAVNGQTIFYDIYTDEEKAANPDLENTGLFFFRGERNAPFAVTCAGGGWAYVAAMHDSFPHALELSKRGYNAFAIIYRPGAQTAYEDLARALSFIFENAEELGINTDGYSLWGGSAGARMAAELGSYGAAEYGGDNIPKPAAVVMQYTGYSGCNPEGEPATFVCVGERDGIASWRTMQRRVEALAAMGVTTEFHVYKGLGHGFGLGTGTAAEGWFGLAVSF
;
A
#
# COMPACT_ATOMS: atom_id res chain seq x y z
N MET A 1 -45.91 19.26 40.49
CA MET A 1 -46.73 19.55 39.29
C MET A 1 -45.98 20.58 38.44
N ASN A 2 -45.54 20.15 37.26
CA ASN A 2 -45.14 20.88 36.05
C ASN A 2 -43.98 21.91 36.05
N LYS A 3 -42.86 21.49 35.40
CA LYS A 3 -42.27 22.00 34.13
C LYS A 3 -42.06 23.53 33.98
N LEU A 4 -40.98 24.11 33.42
CA LEU A 4 -39.75 23.69 32.72
C LEU A 4 -38.99 25.00 32.30
N ILE A 5 -37.68 24.90 31.99
CA ILE A 5 -36.82 25.76 31.12
C ILE A 5 -36.08 26.98 31.73
N GLY A 6 -34.75 27.02 31.52
CA GLY A 6 -33.97 28.28 31.34
C GLY A 6 -32.48 28.23 31.69
N VAL A 7 -31.63 27.94 30.69
CA VAL A 7 -30.14 28.00 30.69
C VAL A 7 -29.61 29.44 30.81
N ILE A 8 -28.55 29.72 31.61
CA ILE A 8 -27.52 30.75 31.34
C ILE A 8 -26.17 30.33 31.96
N ALA A 9 -25.13 30.36 31.12
CA ALA A 9 -23.70 30.28 31.44
C ALA A 9 -23.11 31.66 31.80
N ALA A 10 -22.10 31.72 32.68
CA ALA A 10 -21.00 32.69 32.67
C ALA A 10 -20.06 32.51 33.88
N MET A 11 -18.74 32.50 33.61
CA MET A 11 -17.57 32.89 34.42
C MET A 11 -16.43 31.89 34.13
N LEU A 12 -15.24 32.26 33.65
CA LEU A 12 -14.43 33.46 33.90
C LEU A 12 -13.37 33.60 32.80
N SER A 13 -13.20 34.82 32.29
CA SER A 13 -12.05 35.27 31.49
C SER A 13 -11.40 36.44 32.22
N LEU A 14 -10.07 36.44 32.39
CA LEU A 14 -9.27 37.65 32.66
C LEU A 14 -7.79 37.39 32.27
N ILE A 15 -7.37 37.78 31.06
CA ILE A 15 -6.51 38.95 30.72
C ILE A 15 -5.03 38.83 31.14
N CYS A 16 -4.13 38.85 30.16
CA CYS A 16 -3.04 39.83 30.07
C CYS A 16 -2.44 39.92 28.66
N MET A 17 -2.66 41.07 28.01
CA MET A 17 -1.95 41.59 26.82
C MET A 17 -1.12 42.79 27.28
N ILE A 18 0.14 42.95 26.83
CA ILE A 18 0.75 44.25 26.50
C ILE A 18 1.71 44.13 25.28
N MET A 19 1.23 44.69 24.16
CA MET A 19 1.84 45.54 23.11
C MET A 19 3.18 45.22 22.40
N ALA A 20 3.03 44.91 21.10
CA ALA A 20 3.42 45.66 19.90
C ALA A 20 4.84 46.29 19.73
N GLY A 21 5.51 45.86 18.66
CA GLY A 21 6.49 46.62 17.90
C GLY A 21 6.48 46.18 16.43
N CYS A 22 6.06 47.05 15.52
CA CYS A 22 6.01 46.82 14.08
C CYS A 22 7.41 46.87 13.43
N SER A 23 7.69 45.96 12.49
CA SER A 23 8.49 46.29 11.29
C SER A 23 8.12 45.39 10.12
N SER A 24 7.73 46.03 9.03
CA SER A 24 7.47 45.51 7.68
C SER A 24 8.73 44.92 7.02
N GLY A 25 8.57 43.83 6.24
CA GLY A 25 9.59 43.45 5.26
C GLY A 25 9.41 42.06 4.65
N SER A 26 8.98 42.05 3.38
CA SER A 26 9.22 41.05 2.31
C SER A 26 8.79 39.60 2.50
N GLU A 27 7.73 39.24 1.77
CA GLU A 27 7.53 37.92 1.18
C GLU A 27 8.78 37.50 0.38
N GLY A 28 9.36 36.36 0.73
CA GLY A 28 10.48 35.76 0.02
C GLY A 28 10.14 34.31 -0.30
N ASN A 29 9.87 34.04 -1.57
CA ASN A 29 9.90 32.70 -2.17
C ASN A 29 11.18 31.98 -1.75
N LEU A 30 11.06 30.79 -1.17
CA LEU A 30 12.16 29.84 -1.05
C LEU A 30 11.92 28.69 -2.02
N SER A 31 12.75 28.73 -3.06
CA SER A 31 12.93 27.76 -4.12
C SER A 31 13.28 26.39 -3.58
N ASN A 32 12.54 25.40 -4.08
CA ASN A 32 12.85 23.99 -4.02
C ASN A 32 14.16 23.74 -4.79
N GLN A 33 15.22 23.33 -4.10
CA GLN A 33 16.37 22.67 -4.73
C GLN A 33 16.49 21.28 -4.12
N GLY A 34 16.05 20.30 -4.90
CA GLY A 34 16.33 18.90 -4.66
C GLY A 34 17.77 18.57 -5.02
N GLU A 35 18.42 17.81 -4.17
CA GLU A 35 19.50 16.93 -4.59
C GLU A 35 19.07 15.49 -4.30
N THR A 36 19.27 14.69 -5.34
CA THR A 36 18.80 13.34 -5.60
C THR A 36 19.60 12.30 -4.84
N GLY A 37 18.95 11.56 -3.96
CA GLY A 37 19.30 10.18 -3.64
C GLY A 37 18.16 9.29 -4.15
N GLU A 38 18.45 8.38 -5.08
CA GLU A 38 17.50 7.34 -5.46
C GLU A 38 17.18 6.48 -4.23
N PRO A 39 15.90 6.28 -3.86
CA PRO A 39 15.56 5.35 -2.80
C PRO A 39 15.78 3.91 -3.29
N PRO A 40 16.32 3.02 -2.44
CA PRO A 40 16.52 1.63 -2.79
C PRO A 40 15.16 0.93 -3.00
N ASN A 41 15.12 0.06 -4.01
CA ASN A 41 14.02 -0.84 -4.34
C ASN A 41 13.47 -1.58 -3.10
N GLY A 42 12.16 -1.42 -2.83
CA GLY A 42 11.40 -2.10 -1.80
C GLY A 42 10.16 -1.27 -1.43
N GLY A 43 8.99 -1.61 -1.97
CA GLY A 43 7.79 -0.78 -1.86
C GLY A 43 7.22 -0.75 -0.43
N PHE A 44 7.58 0.26 0.36
CA PHE A 44 6.95 0.53 1.65
C PHE A 44 5.54 1.10 1.46
N ALA A 45 4.58 0.58 2.23
CA ALA A 45 3.20 1.04 2.26
C ALA A 45 3.11 2.52 2.65
N GLN A 46 2.36 3.27 1.83
CA GLN A 46 2.10 4.68 2.07
C GLN A 46 1.09 4.87 3.18
N ILE A 47 1.35 5.84 4.03
CA ILE A 47 0.40 6.38 4.99
C ILE A 47 -0.67 7.14 4.22
N PRO A 48 -1.95 6.80 4.41
CA PRO A 48 -3.02 7.46 3.68
C PRO A 48 -3.11 8.93 4.07
N GLN A 49 -3.31 9.79 3.07
CA GLN A 49 -3.50 11.23 3.29
C GLN A 49 -4.79 11.52 4.09
N GLU A 50 -5.79 10.64 3.98
CA GLU A 50 -7.06 10.69 4.71
C GLU A 50 -7.36 9.35 5.36
N LEU A 51 -7.90 9.34 6.58
CA LEU A 51 -8.24 8.10 7.27
C LEU A 51 -9.52 7.49 6.69
N ALA A 52 -9.44 6.23 6.28
CA ALA A 52 -10.56 5.47 5.78
C ALA A 52 -11.64 5.30 6.86
N GLU A 53 -12.90 5.36 6.45
CA GLU A 53 -14.02 4.90 7.29
C GLU A 53 -14.07 3.38 7.29
N ILE A 54 -14.51 2.79 8.39
CA ILE A 54 -14.77 1.35 8.45
C ILE A 54 -16.03 1.06 7.60
N PRO A 55 -15.96 0.11 6.64
CA PRO A 55 -17.15 -0.30 5.89
C PRO A 55 -18.29 -0.71 6.82
N ALA A 56 -19.51 -0.25 6.53
CA ALA A 56 -20.64 -0.42 7.46
C ALA A 56 -21.01 -1.91 7.68
N ASP A 57 -20.76 -2.75 6.68
CA ASP A 57 -20.95 -4.20 6.72
C ASP A 57 -19.95 -4.91 7.63
N TYR A 58 -18.75 -4.36 7.86
CA TYR A 58 -17.72 -4.96 8.73
C TYR A 58 -18.16 -5.05 10.20
N TYR A 59 -19.18 -4.30 10.61
CA TYR A 59 -19.74 -4.41 11.96
C TYR A 59 -20.64 -5.65 12.15
N SER A 60 -21.00 -6.35 11.07
CA SER A 60 -21.75 -7.60 11.11
C SER A 60 -20.80 -8.81 11.21
N GLU A 61 -21.28 -9.94 11.72
CA GLU A 61 -20.46 -11.16 11.83
C GLU A 61 -19.90 -11.57 10.45
N ALA A 62 -18.59 -11.85 10.40
CA ALA A 62 -17.90 -12.42 9.25
C ALA A 62 -18.13 -13.95 9.20
N ASP A 63 -17.89 -14.58 8.06
CA ASP A 63 -17.92 -16.05 7.93
C ASP A 63 -16.75 -16.70 8.70
N GLU A 64 -15.60 -16.04 8.69
CA GLU A 64 -14.36 -16.44 9.35
C GLU A 64 -14.19 -15.70 10.68
N GLN A 65 -14.71 -16.30 11.75
CA GLN A 65 -14.72 -15.69 13.09
C GLN A 65 -13.47 -16.03 13.90
N GLY A 66 -12.66 -15.02 14.24
CA GLY A 66 -11.63 -15.15 15.27
C GLY A 66 -12.22 -15.39 16.67
N THR A 67 -11.37 -15.74 17.63
CA THR A 67 -11.78 -16.09 18.99
C THR A 67 -11.23 -15.11 20.02
N LEU A 68 -12.08 -14.67 20.95
CA LEU A 68 -11.61 -13.98 22.15
C LEU A 68 -11.37 -14.99 23.28
N VAL A 69 -10.25 -14.84 23.98
CA VAL A 69 -9.90 -15.63 25.16
C VAL A 69 -9.47 -14.70 26.29
N GLU A 70 -9.64 -15.18 27.53
CA GLU A 70 -9.15 -14.47 28.71
C GLU A 70 -7.77 -15.02 29.10
N LEU A 71 -6.81 -14.12 29.28
CA LEU A 71 -5.49 -14.43 29.80
C LEU A 71 -5.36 -13.82 31.19
N ASP A 72 -5.33 -14.68 32.21
CA ASP A 72 -4.98 -14.27 33.57
C ASP A 72 -3.47 -14.41 33.81
N TYR A 73 -2.86 -13.41 34.43
CA TYR A 73 -1.44 -13.36 34.77
C TYR A 73 -1.21 -12.73 36.14
N ASP A 74 -0.10 -13.08 36.77
CA ASP A 74 0.32 -12.49 38.04
C ASP A 74 1.17 -11.25 37.76
N THR A 75 1.03 -10.24 38.61
CA THR A 75 1.81 -9.00 38.58
C THR A 75 1.78 -8.35 39.96
N TYR A 76 2.16 -7.08 40.07
CA TYR A 76 2.15 -6.30 41.30
C TYR A 76 1.42 -4.97 41.12
N GLU A 77 0.94 -4.42 42.22
CA GLU A 77 0.34 -3.09 42.25
C GLU A 77 1.34 -2.01 41.78
N SER A 78 0.87 -1.13 40.90
CA SER A 78 1.68 -0.20 40.12
C SER A 78 2.58 0.74 40.93
N PHE A 79 2.17 1.19 42.13
CA PHE A 79 2.99 2.06 42.98
C PHE A 79 3.96 1.31 43.89
N SER A 80 3.84 -0.01 43.97
CA SER A 80 4.69 -0.88 44.79
C SER A 80 5.31 -2.04 44.01
N TYR A 81 5.43 -1.83 42.69
CA TYR A 81 5.88 -2.83 41.74
C TYR A 81 7.33 -3.24 42.00
N GLU A 82 8.24 -2.26 42.13
CA GLU A 82 9.67 -2.52 42.38
C GLU A 82 9.92 -3.27 43.70
N GLU A 83 9.09 -3.03 44.73
CA GLU A 83 9.22 -3.75 45.99
C GLU A 83 8.61 -5.17 45.95
N GLY A 84 7.75 -5.47 44.96
CA GLY A 84 7.07 -6.77 44.85
C GLY A 84 6.18 -7.09 46.06
N THR A 85 5.63 -6.06 46.73
CA THR A 85 4.99 -6.23 48.05
C THR A 85 3.47 -6.44 47.99
N GLN A 86 2.82 -6.06 46.88
CA GLN A 86 1.38 -6.17 46.69
C GLN A 86 1.08 -6.96 45.42
N PRO A 87 1.05 -8.31 45.48
CA PRO A 87 0.76 -9.12 44.31
C PRO A 87 -0.69 -8.93 43.85
N LEU A 88 -0.88 -8.91 42.54
CA LEU A 88 -2.16 -8.80 41.86
C LEU A 88 -2.31 -9.95 40.87
N ARG A 89 -3.56 -10.39 40.66
CA ARG A 89 -3.94 -11.24 39.54
C ARG A 89 -4.75 -10.39 38.57
N LYS A 90 -4.22 -10.16 37.38
CA LYS A 90 -4.86 -9.35 36.35
C LYS A 90 -5.27 -10.19 35.16
N ARG A 91 -6.15 -9.61 34.35
CA ARG A 91 -6.73 -10.21 33.15
C ARG A 91 -6.50 -9.31 31.94
N ALA A 92 -6.16 -9.92 30.82
CA ALA A 92 -6.22 -9.33 29.49
C ALA A 92 -7.21 -10.10 28.61
N ILE A 93 -7.83 -9.42 27.64
CA ILE A 93 -8.60 -10.07 26.57
C ILE A 93 -7.68 -10.24 25.38
N VAL A 94 -7.54 -11.46 24.87
CA VAL A 94 -6.70 -11.78 23.71
C VAL A 94 -7.59 -12.21 22.57
N TYR A 95 -7.45 -11.56 21.42
CA TYR A 95 -8.02 -11.99 20.15
C TYR A 95 -7.01 -12.89 19.45
N LEU A 96 -7.49 -14.07 19.04
CA LEU A 96 -6.80 -14.99 18.15
C LEU A 96 -7.54 -14.99 16.80
N PRO A 97 -6.82 -14.85 15.67
CA PRO A 97 -7.46 -14.81 14.37
C PRO A 97 -8.16 -16.12 14.03
N TYR A 98 -9.10 -16.09 13.08
CA TYR A 98 -9.68 -17.31 12.55
C TYR A 98 -8.58 -18.25 12.05
N GLY A 99 -8.67 -19.53 12.40
CA GLY A 99 -7.66 -20.52 12.04
C GLY A 99 -6.32 -20.41 12.78
N TYR A 100 -6.23 -19.65 13.88
CA TYR A 100 -5.02 -19.57 14.71
C TYR A 100 -4.39 -20.95 14.98
N SER A 101 -3.08 -21.05 14.75
CA SER A 101 -2.27 -22.25 14.96
C SER A 101 -1.01 -21.92 15.74
N GLU A 102 -0.60 -22.78 16.67
CA GLU A 102 0.69 -22.63 17.38
C GLU A 102 1.90 -22.96 16.48
N GLU A 103 1.67 -23.46 15.26
CA GLU A 103 2.72 -23.78 14.29
C GLU A 103 3.12 -22.57 13.40
N GLU A 104 2.40 -21.46 13.49
CA GLU A 104 2.61 -20.23 12.72
C GLU A 104 3.00 -19.08 13.65
N ASN A 105 3.65 -18.04 13.12
CA ASN A 105 4.02 -16.85 13.89
C ASN A 105 3.13 -15.66 13.53
N TYR A 106 2.56 -15.00 14.54
CA TYR A 106 1.68 -13.85 14.34
C TYR A 106 2.32 -12.56 14.86
N ASN A 107 2.12 -11.46 14.14
CA ASN A 107 2.38 -10.13 14.70
C ASN A 107 1.44 -9.86 15.88
N ILE A 108 1.86 -9.04 16.83
CA ILE A 108 1.11 -8.80 18.07
C ILE A 108 0.91 -7.30 18.30
N VAL A 109 -0.36 -6.93 18.50
CA VAL A 109 -0.76 -5.56 18.83
C VAL A 109 -1.29 -5.51 20.25
N TYR A 110 -0.73 -4.61 21.06
CA TYR A 110 -1.24 -4.29 22.38
C TYR A 110 -2.12 -3.03 22.28
N LEU A 111 -3.41 -3.19 22.54
CA LEU A 111 -4.46 -2.18 22.35
C LEU A 111 -5.02 -1.69 23.68
N MET A 112 -4.54 -0.53 24.14
CA MET A 112 -4.91 0.05 25.42
C MET A 112 -6.21 0.84 25.37
N HIS A 113 -7.05 0.66 26.39
CA HIS A 113 -8.32 1.38 26.55
C HIS A 113 -8.13 2.84 27.01
N GLY A 114 -9.20 3.65 26.88
CA GLY A 114 -9.24 5.05 27.30
C GLY A 114 -9.48 5.25 28.82
N GLY A 115 -9.85 6.46 29.22
CA GLY A 115 -10.33 6.71 30.59
C GLY A 115 -11.72 6.10 30.82
N TRP A 116 -12.13 5.93 32.08
CA TRP A 116 -13.45 5.38 32.47
C TRP A 116 -13.75 3.99 31.86
N SER A 117 -12.73 3.14 31.75
CA SER A 117 -12.75 1.95 30.90
C SER A 117 -11.76 0.88 31.41
N ASN A 118 -11.75 -0.28 30.74
CA ASN A 118 -10.95 -1.45 31.11
C ASN A 118 -10.67 -2.36 29.89
N GLU A 119 -10.03 -3.50 30.12
CA GLU A 119 -9.56 -4.46 29.10
C GLU A 119 -10.66 -5.00 28.18
N THR A 120 -11.93 -4.92 28.59
CA THR A 120 -13.07 -5.46 27.82
C THR A 120 -13.67 -4.44 26.85
N THR A 121 -13.24 -3.18 26.88
CA THR A 121 -13.97 -2.09 26.20
C THR A 121 -13.85 -2.15 24.68
N ASN A 122 -12.67 -2.49 24.14
CA ASN A 122 -12.45 -2.46 22.69
C ASN A 122 -13.08 -3.68 22.00
N LEU A 123 -12.76 -4.89 22.44
CA LEU A 123 -13.19 -6.14 21.78
C LEU A 123 -14.31 -6.90 22.50
N GLY A 124 -14.69 -6.51 23.73
CA GLY A 124 -15.67 -7.25 24.53
C GLY A 124 -15.04 -8.41 25.30
N THR A 125 -15.82 -9.45 25.57
CA THR A 125 -15.39 -10.68 26.26
C THR A 125 -15.73 -11.91 25.43
N PRO A 126 -15.20 -13.11 25.74
CA PRO A 126 -15.56 -14.33 24.99
C PRO A 126 -17.07 -14.61 24.95
N SER A 127 -17.80 -14.24 25.99
CA SER A 127 -19.26 -14.40 26.06
C SER A 127 -20.06 -13.24 25.48
N ALA A 128 -19.42 -12.10 25.24
CA ALA A 128 -20.06 -10.87 24.77
C ALA A 128 -19.06 -10.04 23.93
N PRO A 129 -18.69 -10.52 22.72
CA PRO A 129 -17.80 -9.77 21.84
C PRO A 129 -18.44 -8.43 21.43
N SER A 130 -17.61 -7.40 21.26
CA SER A 130 -18.05 -6.11 20.75
C SER A 130 -18.24 -6.16 19.23
N SER A 131 -18.96 -5.19 18.67
CA SER A 131 -19.06 -5.06 17.20
C SER A 131 -17.72 -4.74 16.54
N PHE A 132 -16.73 -4.23 17.29
CA PHE A 132 -15.39 -3.98 16.73
C PHE A 132 -14.62 -5.28 16.52
N LYS A 133 -14.90 -6.34 17.29
CA LYS A 133 -14.37 -7.68 17.00
C LYS A 133 -14.79 -8.15 15.60
N ASN A 134 -16.04 -7.91 15.22
CA ASN A 134 -16.51 -8.22 13.87
C ASN A 134 -15.75 -7.42 12.79
N VAL A 135 -15.40 -6.17 13.09
CA VAL A 135 -14.58 -5.35 12.17
C VAL A 135 -13.21 -5.99 11.95
N ILE A 136 -12.58 -6.49 13.01
CA ILE A 136 -11.30 -7.20 12.91
C ILE A 136 -11.43 -8.46 12.06
N ASP A 137 -12.48 -9.27 12.27
CA ASP A 137 -12.68 -10.48 11.48
C ASP A 137 -12.92 -10.18 10.00
N ASN A 138 -13.80 -9.23 9.67
CA ASN A 138 -14.08 -8.87 8.29
C ASN A 138 -12.85 -8.27 7.61
N ALA A 139 -12.05 -7.48 8.34
CA ALA A 139 -10.81 -6.93 7.82
C ALA A 139 -9.77 -8.02 7.52
N ILE A 140 -9.67 -9.06 8.35
CA ILE A 140 -8.81 -10.22 8.09
C ILE A 140 -9.35 -11.06 6.93
N GLN A 141 -10.64 -11.40 6.95
CA GLN A 141 -11.30 -12.21 5.92
C GLN A 141 -11.23 -11.55 4.53
N SER A 142 -11.34 -10.23 4.46
CA SER A 142 -11.23 -9.47 3.22
C SER A 142 -9.79 -9.21 2.77
N GLY A 143 -8.79 -9.53 3.60
CA GLY A 143 -7.39 -9.27 3.32
C GLY A 143 -6.95 -7.81 3.55
N ALA A 144 -7.75 -6.98 4.22
CA ALA A 144 -7.39 -5.60 4.55
C ALA A 144 -6.14 -5.51 5.45
N PHE A 145 -5.95 -6.49 6.33
CA PHE A 145 -4.68 -6.82 6.96
C PHE A 145 -4.62 -8.31 7.29
N ALA A 146 -3.41 -8.87 7.34
CA ALA A 146 -3.24 -10.30 7.60
C ALA A 146 -3.54 -10.67 9.07
N PRO A 147 -3.79 -11.96 9.34
CA PRO A 147 -4.01 -12.47 10.68
C PRO A 147 -2.96 -12.00 11.70
N LEU A 148 -3.42 -11.51 12.85
CA LEU A 148 -2.58 -11.07 13.96
C LEU A 148 -3.23 -11.36 15.31
N ILE A 149 -2.45 -11.32 16.38
CA ILE A 149 -2.95 -11.38 17.75
C ILE A 149 -3.17 -9.96 18.26
N ILE A 150 -4.33 -9.71 18.88
CA ILE A 150 -4.61 -8.41 19.54
C ILE A 150 -4.81 -8.66 21.05
N VAL A 151 -3.96 -8.04 21.85
CA VAL A 151 -4.04 -8.07 23.31
C VAL A 151 -4.69 -6.77 23.78
N CYS A 152 -5.83 -6.86 24.47
CA CYS A 152 -6.44 -5.74 25.18
C CYS A 152 -6.07 -5.86 26.67
N PRO A 153 -5.07 -5.11 27.17
CA PRO A 153 -4.75 -5.06 28.59
C PRO A 153 -5.48 -3.93 29.31
N THR A 154 -5.14 -3.71 30.59
CA THR A 154 -5.59 -2.56 31.38
C THR A 154 -4.45 -2.01 32.23
N TYR A 155 -4.32 -0.68 32.34
CA TYR A 155 -3.43 -0.04 33.31
C TYR A 155 -4.02 0.07 34.72
N ASN A 156 -5.28 -0.34 34.92
CA ASN A 156 -5.93 -0.31 36.24
C ASN A 156 -5.26 -1.34 37.17
N ASN A 157 -5.14 -1.03 38.47
CA ASN A 157 -4.63 -1.98 39.46
C ASN A 157 -5.68 -3.02 39.84
N THR A 158 -6.93 -2.59 40.06
CA THR A 158 -7.99 -3.50 40.51
C THR A 158 -9.09 -3.65 39.47
N ASN A 159 -9.31 -4.88 39.02
CA ASN A 159 -10.41 -5.22 38.13
C ASN A 159 -11.78 -5.20 38.83
N GLU A 160 -11.82 -5.15 40.17
CA GLU A 160 -13.06 -5.31 40.94
C GLU A 160 -14.04 -4.15 40.80
N ASN A 161 -13.58 -2.94 40.44
CA ASN A 161 -14.48 -1.78 40.29
C ASN A 161 -14.23 -0.91 39.06
N GLY A 162 -13.13 -1.04 38.30
CA GLY A 162 -12.83 -0.20 37.13
C GLY A 162 -12.63 1.30 37.43
N GLN A 163 -12.67 1.69 38.71
CA GLN A 163 -12.69 3.09 39.17
C GLN A 163 -11.34 3.79 39.11
N ASP A 164 -10.25 3.05 38.90
CA ASP A 164 -8.92 3.65 38.78
C ASP A 164 -8.88 4.63 37.60
N SER A 165 -9.44 4.19 36.46
CA SER A 165 -9.60 5.00 35.26
C SER A 165 -10.66 6.10 35.36
N ASP A 166 -11.51 6.09 36.40
CA ASP A 166 -12.50 7.16 36.64
C ASP A 166 -11.84 8.41 37.24
N ASN A 167 -10.70 8.24 37.91
CA ASN A 167 -9.90 9.33 38.43
C ASN A 167 -8.75 9.66 37.47
N TYR A 168 -8.94 10.73 36.70
CA TYR A 168 -7.96 11.18 35.70
C TYR A 168 -6.54 11.38 36.25
N SER A 169 -6.38 11.91 37.46
CA SER A 169 -5.05 12.10 38.07
C SER A 169 -4.38 10.79 38.49
N LEU A 170 -5.18 9.79 38.87
CA LEU A 170 -4.68 8.45 39.16
C LEU A 170 -4.32 7.73 37.86
N ALA A 171 -5.18 7.76 36.84
CA ALA A 171 -4.92 7.18 35.53
C ALA A 171 -3.60 7.71 34.91
N LEU A 172 -3.32 9.01 35.00
CA LEU A 172 -2.04 9.57 34.54
C LEU A 172 -0.81 8.99 35.26
N GLN A 173 -0.93 8.61 36.53
CA GLN A 173 0.15 7.99 37.29
C GLN A 173 0.28 6.50 36.95
N LEU A 174 -0.85 5.79 36.86
CA LEU A 174 -0.87 4.38 36.50
C LEU A 174 -0.29 4.14 35.10
N THR A 175 -0.70 4.96 34.12
CA THR A 175 -0.17 4.87 32.74
C THR A 175 1.34 5.14 32.67
N ARG A 176 1.89 5.97 33.55
CA ARG A 176 3.35 6.20 33.64
C ARG A 176 4.08 4.96 34.16
N ASN A 177 3.50 4.27 35.13
CA ASN A 177 4.13 3.12 35.79
C ASN A 177 3.83 1.78 35.08
N TYR A 178 2.87 1.75 34.16
CA TYR A 178 2.38 0.55 33.48
C TYR A 178 3.47 -0.24 32.71
N HIS A 179 4.52 0.45 32.25
CA HIS A 179 5.65 -0.19 31.55
C HIS A 179 6.26 -1.34 32.36
N ASN A 180 6.31 -1.22 33.69
CA ASN A 180 6.86 -2.26 34.56
C ASN A 180 6.09 -3.57 34.44
N GLU A 181 4.76 -3.51 34.53
CA GLU A 181 3.89 -4.67 34.34
C GLU A 181 3.94 -5.16 32.89
N LEU A 182 3.98 -4.24 31.92
CA LEU A 182 3.96 -4.58 30.49
C LEU A 182 5.14 -5.47 30.11
N VAL A 183 6.37 -5.03 30.40
CA VAL A 183 7.59 -5.71 29.93
C VAL A 183 7.95 -6.93 30.77
N ASN A 184 7.73 -6.88 32.09
CA ASN A 184 8.19 -7.93 32.99
C ASN A 184 7.16 -9.04 33.19
N ASP A 185 5.85 -8.77 33.03
CA ASP A 185 4.80 -9.74 33.32
C ASP A 185 3.92 -10.03 32.11
N LEU A 186 3.32 -9.00 31.49
CA LEU A 186 2.29 -9.20 30.47
C LEU A 186 2.87 -9.75 29.16
N ILE A 187 3.92 -9.13 28.61
CA ILE A 187 4.55 -9.59 27.37
C ILE A 187 5.03 -11.04 27.52
N PRO A 188 5.80 -11.42 28.57
CA PRO A 188 6.17 -12.82 28.80
C PRO A 188 4.97 -13.76 28.97
N ALA A 189 3.89 -13.32 29.62
CA ALA A 189 2.69 -14.15 29.80
C ALA A 189 1.91 -14.38 28.49
N VAL A 190 1.84 -13.38 27.61
CA VAL A 190 1.20 -13.48 26.29
C VAL A 190 2.06 -14.35 25.37
N GLU A 191 3.32 -13.99 25.19
CA GLU A 191 4.19 -14.57 24.16
C GLU A 191 4.86 -15.87 24.61
N GLY A 192 4.80 -16.19 25.90
CA GLY A 192 5.05 -17.54 26.39
C GLY A 192 3.86 -18.50 26.20
N ARG A 193 2.69 -17.99 25.81
CA ARG A 193 1.47 -18.80 25.64
C ARG A 193 0.97 -18.85 24.20
N TYR A 194 1.07 -17.75 23.46
CA TYR A 194 0.58 -17.63 22.09
C TYR A 194 1.77 -17.45 21.13
N ALA A 195 1.63 -17.96 19.90
CA ALA A 195 2.69 -18.00 18.92
C ALA A 195 2.94 -16.62 18.29
N GLY A 196 3.88 -15.89 18.87
CA GLY A 196 4.47 -14.68 18.29
C GLY A 196 5.75 -14.98 17.52
N TYR A 197 6.48 -13.94 17.12
CA TYR A 197 7.79 -14.07 16.47
C TYR A 197 8.95 -14.30 17.46
N ALA A 198 8.71 -14.17 18.77
CA ALA A 198 9.73 -14.48 19.77
C ALA A 198 9.95 -15.99 19.90
N GLU A 199 11.22 -16.43 19.86
CA GLU A 199 11.57 -17.85 20.01
C GLU A 199 11.21 -18.41 21.40
N SER A 200 11.22 -17.55 22.43
CA SER A 200 10.79 -17.88 23.78
C SER A 200 10.35 -16.62 24.54
N ALA A 201 9.81 -16.80 25.75
CA ALA A 201 9.47 -15.70 26.66
C ALA A 201 10.70 -15.13 27.41
N SER A 202 11.92 -15.38 26.94
CA SER A 202 13.11 -14.75 27.49
C SER A 202 13.20 -13.29 27.05
N GLU A 203 13.70 -12.41 27.91
CA GLU A 203 13.88 -10.98 27.60
C GLU A 203 14.63 -10.76 26.28
N GLN A 204 15.70 -11.53 26.05
CA GLN A 204 16.49 -11.44 24.82
C GLN A 204 15.68 -11.76 23.56
N ASP A 205 14.86 -12.82 23.59
CA ASP A 205 14.08 -13.24 22.42
C ASP A 205 12.87 -12.31 22.20
N LEU A 206 12.30 -11.78 23.29
CA LEU A 206 11.22 -10.80 23.23
C LEU A 206 11.68 -9.47 22.62
N ILE A 207 12.88 -9.00 22.96
CA ILE A 207 13.52 -7.83 22.35
C ILE A 207 13.85 -8.12 20.88
N ALA A 208 14.37 -9.30 20.57
CA ALA A 208 14.68 -9.69 19.18
C ALA A 208 13.43 -9.69 18.28
N ALA A 209 12.25 -9.95 18.84
CA ALA A 209 10.98 -9.96 18.12
C ALA A 209 10.28 -8.58 18.01
N ARG A 210 10.89 -7.49 18.51
CA ARG A 210 10.26 -6.15 18.61
C ARG A 210 9.65 -5.63 17.30
N ASP A 211 10.22 -5.99 16.15
CA ASP A 211 9.74 -5.57 14.83
C ASP A 211 8.36 -6.15 14.48
N HIS A 212 7.91 -7.16 15.23
CA HIS A 212 6.61 -7.81 15.11
C HIS A 212 5.64 -7.39 16.23
N ARG A 213 5.97 -6.32 16.98
CA ARG A 213 5.17 -5.82 18.09
C ARG A 213 4.79 -4.35 17.91
N ALA A 214 3.51 -4.04 18.13
CA ALA A 214 3.00 -2.67 18.10
C ALA A 214 2.18 -2.34 19.35
N PHE A 215 2.22 -1.07 19.76
CA PHE A 215 1.39 -0.54 20.85
C PHE A 215 0.49 0.57 20.35
N MET A 216 -0.81 0.51 20.67
CA MET A 216 -1.79 1.51 20.25
C MET A 216 -2.82 1.82 21.31
N GLY A 217 -3.41 3.01 21.23
CA GLY A 217 -4.41 3.42 22.20
C GLY A 217 -5.02 4.78 21.89
N PHE A 218 -6.19 5.03 22.49
CA PHE A 218 -6.98 6.24 22.32
C PHE A 218 -7.16 6.97 23.66
N SER A 219 -7.10 8.30 23.67
CA SER A 219 -7.30 9.13 24.87
C SER A 219 -6.26 8.80 25.97
N MET A 220 -6.66 8.35 27.15
CA MET A 220 -5.70 7.83 28.14
C MET A 220 -4.91 6.63 27.62
N GLY A 221 -5.45 5.83 26.70
CA GLY A 221 -4.69 4.78 26.03
C GLY A 221 -3.58 5.34 25.14
N SER A 222 -3.79 6.53 24.55
CA SER A 222 -2.74 7.24 23.79
C SER A 222 -1.66 7.79 24.71
N VAL A 223 -2.04 8.29 25.88
CA VAL A 223 -1.07 8.63 26.95
C VAL A 223 -0.26 7.40 27.34
N THR A 224 -0.88 6.23 27.49
CA THR A 224 -0.16 4.98 27.71
C THR A 224 0.78 4.66 26.55
N THR A 225 0.35 4.79 25.28
CA THR A 225 1.21 4.58 24.12
C THR A 225 2.47 5.45 24.18
N TRP A 226 2.34 6.72 24.57
CA TRP A 226 3.51 7.59 24.74
C TRP A 226 4.41 7.18 25.91
N ARG A 227 3.86 6.63 26.98
CA ARG A 227 4.66 6.07 28.10
C ARG A 227 5.33 4.76 27.70
N THR A 228 4.69 3.94 26.89
CA THR A 228 5.33 2.75 26.28
C THR A 228 6.46 3.18 25.36
N PHE A 229 6.28 4.23 24.53
CA PHE A 229 7.37 4.80 23.74
C PHE A 229 8.52 5.33 24.62
N GLU A 230 8.21 5.94 25.77
CA GLU A 230 9.22 6.46 26.70
C GLU A 230 10.07 5.36 27.35
N TYR A 231 9.48 4.21 27.67
CA TYR A 231 10.10 3.20 28.54
C TYR A 231 10.34 1.83 27.88
N CYS A 232 9.82 1.57 26.68
CA CYS A 232 9.78 0.23 26.07
C CYS A 232 10.17 0.26 24.59
N LEU A 233 11.11 1.12 24.19
CA LEU A 233 11.65 1.11 22.81
C LEU A 233 12.39 -0.20 22.48
N ASP A 234 12.92 -0.87 23.50
CA ASP A 234 13.53 -2.20 23.36
C ASP A 234 12.50 -3.25 22.90
N ASP A 235 11.25 -3.13 23.34
CA ASP A 235 10.22 -4.14 23.13
C ASP A 235 9.30 -3.84 21.94
N PHE A 236 9.21 -2.59 21.47
CA PHE A 236 8.25 -2.20 20.45
C PHE A 236 8.88 -1.42 19.31
N ARG A 237 8.54 -1.82 18.08
CA ARG A 237 8.88 -1.07 16.87
C ARG A 237 7.84 0.00 16.52
N TYR A 238 6.56 -0.29 16.73
CA TYR A 238 5.46 0.50 16.18
C TYR A 238 4.57 1.11 17.26
N PHE A 239 4.25 2.40 17.11
CA PHE A 239 3.44 3.15 18.08
C PHE A 239 2.32 3.94 17.38
N PHE A 240 1.07 3.70 17.80
CA PHE A 240 -0.11 4.36 17.23
C PHE A 240 -0.91 5.11 18.30
N PRO A 241 -0.43 6.29 18.75
CA PRO A 241 -1.15 7.14 19.70
C PRO A 241 -2.27 7.91 19.00
N SER A 242 -3.46 7.97 19.62
CA SER A 242 -4.57 8.78 19.10
C SER A 242 -5.28 9.65 20.15
N SER A 243 -5.37 10.95 19.89
CA SER A 243 -6.09 11.92 20.73
C SER A 243 -5.71 11.91 22.23
N GLY A 244 -4.41 11.84 22.56
CA GLY A 244 -3.90 11.98 23.92
C GLY A 244 -2.42 12.37 23.93
N ALA A 245 -2.05 13.41 24.68
CA ALA A 245 -0.70 13.97 24.70
C ALA A 245 -0.09 13.91 26.10
N ILE A 246 1.23 13.81 26.19
CA ILE A 246 1.98 13.85 27.46
C ILE A 246 2.82 15.11 27.61
N THR A 247 3.06 15.85 26.52
CA THR A 247 3.92 17.02 26.50
C THR A 247 3.54 17.96 25.35
N SER A 248 4.17 19.12 25.29
CA SER A 248 4.23 19.98 24.10
C SER A 248 5.68 20.34 23.75
N SER A 249 6.65 19.62 24.33
CA SER A 249 8.08 19.86 24.15
C SER A 249 8.65 18.82 23.21
N GLY A 250 9.13 19.26 22.04
CA GLY A 250 9.87 18.43 21.09
C GLY A 250 11.16 17.93 21.71
N GLU A 251 11.89 18.78 22.44
CA GLU A 251 13.11 18.43 23.18
C GLU A 251 12.87 17.29 24.20
N TYR A 252 11.73 17.26 24.89
CA TYR A 252 11.42 16.14 25.79
C TYR A 252 11.26 14.83 25.02
N MET A 253 10.56 14.84 23.88
CA MET A 253 10.37 13.63 23.05
C MET A 253 11.69 13.21 22.39
N ASP A 254 12.53 14.15 22.00
CA ASP A 254 13.84 13.92 21.39
C ASP A 254 14.81 13.25 22.38
N ASN A 255 14.82 13.76 23.63
CA ASN A 255 15.60 13.17 24.71
C ASN A 255 15.20 11.72 25.02
N ILE A 256 13.95 11.31 24.76
CA ILE A 256 13.56 9.90 24.94
C ILE A 256 14.36 9.03 23.99
N VAL A 257 14.41 9.41 22.71
CA VAL A 257 15.16 8.66 21.69
C VAL A 257 16.66 8.69 22.00
N GLU A 258 17.21 9.87 22.29
CA GLU A 258 18.63 10.04 22.59
C GLU A 258 19.08 9.18 23.79
N ASN A 259 18.26 9.12 24.84
CA ASN A 259 18.58 8.33 26.04
C ASN A 259 18.35 6.82 25.85
N SER A 260 17.53 6.41 24.89
CA SER A 260 17.27 5.00 24.61
C SER A 260 18.42 4.31 23.89
N GLY A 261 19.26 5.06 23.16
CA GLY A 261 20.31 4.51 22.31
C GLY A 261 19.83 3.97 20.96
N TYR A 262 18.53 4.05 20.67
CA TYR A 262 17.95 3.76 19.37
C TYR A 262 18.09 4.93 18.40
N ALA A 263 18.20 4.61 17.11
CA ALA A 263 18.22 5.57 16.02
C ALA A 263 16.80 5.91 15.54
N ASP A 264 16.70 6.96 14.73
CA ASP A 264 15.45 7.39 14.11
C ASP A 264 14.79 6.29 13.27
N ASN A 265 15.59 5.45 12.59
CA ASN A 265 15.10 4.33 11.81
C ASN A 265 14.77 3.07 12.63
N ASP A 266 14.77 3.12 13.97
CA ASP A 266 14.49 1.98 14.86
C ASP A 266 13.04 1.91 15.37
N PHE A 267 12.22 2.91 15.08
CA PHE A 267 10.80 2.93 15.46
C PHE A 267 9.96 3.62 14.39
N PHE A 268 8.64 3.47 14.47
CA PHE A 268 7.70 4.26 13.67
C PHE A 268 6.49 4.70 14.49
N ILE A 269 6.12 5.98 14.38
CA ILE A 269 5.00 6.59 15.08
C ILE A 269 3.98 7.12 14.07
N TRP A 270 2.73 6.69 14.18
CA TRP A 270 1.65 7.32 13.42
C TRP A 270 0.55 7.81 14.35
N GLY A 271 0.55 9.13 14.55
CA GLY A 271 -0.44 9.83 15.36
C GLY A 271 -1.73 10.10 14.59
N MET A 272 -2.87 10.03 15.26
CA MET A 272 -4.18 10.34 14.67
C MET A 272 -5.07 11.16 15.60
N SER A 273 -5.85 12.08 15.05
CA SER A 273 -6.86 12.84 15.81
C SER A 273 -7.93 13.43 14.90
N GLY A 274 -8.95 14.06 15.49
CA GLY A 274 -10.07 14.67 14.77
C GLY A 274 -10.22 16.16 15.09
N THR A 275 -10.68 16.97 14.14
CA THR A 275 -10.74 18.44 14.34
C THR A 275 -11.72 18.90 15.40
N ASN A 276 -12.74 18.09 15.72
CA ASN A 276 -13.73 18.34 16.78
C ASN A 276 -13.39 17.64 18.11
N ASP A 277 -12.25 16.98 18.21
CA ASP A 277 -11.79 16.33 19.42
C ASP A 277 -11.27 17.39 20.42
N PHE A 278 -11.68 17.31 21.70
CA PHE A 278 -11.20 18.26 22.71
C PHE A 278 -9.69 18.14 22.96
N ALA A 279 -9.09 16.98 22.69
CA ALA A 279 -7.66 16.74 22.82
C ALA A 279 -6.87 17.22 21.59
N TYR A 280 -7.55 17.56 20.49
CA TYR A 280 -6.94 17.89 19.19
C TYR A 280 -5.82 18.93 19.29
N SER A 281 -6.10 20.06 19.94
CA SER A 281 -5.16 21.18 20.05
C SER A 281 -3.86 20.76 20.74
N GLN A 282 -3.98 20.04 21.86
CA GLN A 282 -2.83 19.62 22.65
C GLN A 282 -2.06 18.48 21.96
N PHE A 283 -2.76 17.54 21.34
CA PHE A 283 -2.17 16.46 20.56
C PHE A 283 -1.41 17.00 19.34
N THR A 284 -2.02 17.91 18.58
CA THR A 284 -1.40 18.59 17.44
C THR A 284 -0.15 19.35 17.86
N ALA A 285 -0.18 20.03 19.00
CA ALA A 285 0.99 20.74 19.52
C ALA A 285 2.16 19.79 19.81
N GLN A 286 1.91 18.60 20.38
CA GLN A 286 2.94 17.59 20.58
C GLN A 286 3.50 17.08 19.25
N MET A 287 2.64 16.68 18.31
CA MET A 287 3.07 16.15 17.00
C MET A 287 3.90 17.18 16.23
N ASN A 288 3.47 18.44 16.20
CA ASN A 288 4.21 19.53 15.55
C ASN A 288 5.54 19.84 16.24
N ALA A 289 5.60 19.71 17.57
CA ALA A 289 6.86 19.88 18.30
C ALA A 289 7.85 18.75 17.97
N MET A 290 7.36 17.52 17.80
CA MET A 290 8.18 16.38 17.36
C MET A 290 8.68 16.56 15.93
N PHE A 291 7.85 17.06 14.99
CA PHE A 291 8.32 17.35 13.62
C PHE A 291 9.46 18.39 13.53
N GLY A 292 9.70 19.15 14.59
CA GLY A 292 10.82 20.09 14.69
C GLY A 292 12.01 19.59 15.50
N ALA A 293 11.97 18.36 16.01
CA ALA A 293 13.04 17.74 16.78
C ALA A 293 13.98 16.89 15.91
N GLU A 294 15.15 16.52 16.43
CA GLU A 294 16.24 15.92 15.65
C GLU A 294 15.92 14.50 15.19
N HIS A 295 15.38 13.66 16.08
CA HIS A 295 15.18 12.23 15.84
C HIS A 295 13.83 11.88 15.19
N PHE A 296 13.09 12.86 14.68
CA PHE A 296 11.73 12.68 14.16
C PHE A 296 11.59 13.23 12.74
N ALA A 297 11.77 12.35 11.76
CA ALA A 297 11.62 12.65 10.34
C ALA A 297 10.18 12.37 9.88
N ARG A 298 9.48 13.41 9.41
CA ARG A 298 8.13 13.27 8.87
C ARG A 298 8.12 12.41 7.62
N ALA A 299 7.25 11.42 7.58
CA ALA A 299 7.29 10.37 6.57
C ALA A 299 5.92 10.11 5.93
N GLY A 300 5.91 9.83 4.62
CA GLY A 300 4.78 9.21 3.93
C GLY A 300 4.78 7.69 4.03
N ASN A 301 5.91 7.07 4.40
CA ASN A 301 6.07 5.63 4.60
C ASN A 301 7.35 5.35 5.42
N GLU A 302 7.60 4.10 5.80
CA GLU A 302 8.77 3.74 6.64
C GLU A 302 10.14 4.00 5.99
N ALA A 303 10.24 4.10 4.66
CA ALA A 303 11.50 4.43 4.00
C ALA A 303 11.86 5.93 4.09
N GLU A 304 10.86 6.79 4.26
CA GLU A 304 11.04 8.25 4.19
C GLU A 304 11.32 8.90 5.55
N GLY A 305 11.09 8.17 6.63
CA GLY A 305 11.25 8.66 8.00
C GLY A 305 10.50 7.77 8.98
N ASN A 306 10.14 8.33 10.13
CA ASN A 306 9.70 7.55 11.30
C ASN A 306 8.49 8.14 12.03
N ILE A 307 7.94 9.26 11.57
CA ILE A 307 6.75 9.85 12.18
C ILE A 307 5.75 10.39 11.17
N ALA A 308 4.47 10.16 11.43
CA ALA A 308 3.36 10.72 10.67
C ALA A 308 2.24 11.22 11.58
N TYR A 309 1.44 12.14 11.05
CA TYR A 309 0.26 12.65 11.73
C TYR A 309 -0.87 12.88 10.73
N THR A 310 -2.01 12.22 10.96
CA THR A 310 -3.21 12.38 10.13
C THR A 310 -4.36 12.92 10.97
N VAL A 311 -5.06 13.92 10.43
CA VAL A 311 -6.18 14.58 11.09
C VAL A 311 -7.44 14.38 10.26
N LYS A 312 -8.50 13.85 10.88
CA LYS A 312 -9.80 13.70 10.21
C LYS A 312 -10.75 14.86 10.54
N GLU A 313 -11.22 15.53 9.51
CA GLU A 313 -12.18 16.62 9.65
C GLU A 313 -13.50 16.11 10.26
N GLY A 314 -14.08 16.86 11.19
CA GLY A 314 -15.36 16.54 11.81
C GLY A 314 -15.30 15.54 12.98
N TYR A 315 -14.20 14.79 13.13
CA TYR A 315 -14.11 13.71 14.11
C TYR A 315 -14.02 14.25 15.53
N SER A 316 -14.88 13.72 16.40
CA SER A 316 -15.00 14.10 17.81
C SER A 316 -14.38 13.02 18.71
N HIS A 317 -14.18 13.32 19.99
CA HIS A 317 -13.63 12.38 20.96
C HIS A 317 -14.63 11.27 21.32
N ASN A 318 -14.73 10.23 20.50
CA ASN A 318 -15.72 9.16 20.65
C ASN A 318 -15.21 7.79 20.15
N ALA A 319 -16.00 6.75 20.40
CA ALA A 319 -15.64 5.38 20.05
C ALA A 319 -15.53 5.12 18.54
N GLN A 320 -16.36 5.78 17.71
CA GLN A 320 -16.27 5.63 16.26
C GLN A 320 -14.91 6.13 15.74
N ALA A 321 -14.50 7.31 16.17
CA ALA A 321 -13.20 7.87 15.83
C ALA A 321 -12.06 6.93 16.27
N ALA A 322 -12.10 6.45 17.51
CA ALA A 322 -11.10 5.53 18.04
C ALA A 322 -10.99 4.24 17.22
N GLN A 323 -12.13 3.60 16.88
CA GLN A 323 -12.16 2.37 16.10
C GLN A 323 -11.57 2.56 14.70
N GLU A 324 -11.87 3.70 14.04
CA GLU A 324 -11.28 4.01 12.74
C GLU A 324 -9.79 4.29 12.82
N TYR A 325 -9.29 4.93 13.89
CA TYR A 325 -7.85 5.11 14.10
C TYR A 325 -7.14 3.76 14.23
N PHE A 326 -7.70 2.84 15.02
CA PHE A 326 -7.15 1.50 15.19
C PHE A 326 -7.19 0.71 13.86
N TYR A 327 -8.33 0.74 13.16
CA TYR A 327 -8.49 0.09 11.86
C TYR A 327 -7.46 0.57 10.84
N ASN A 328 -7.28 1.88 10.69
CA ASN A 328 -6.31 2.43 9.74
C ASN A 328 -4.87 2.06 10.10
N ALA A 329 -4.50 2.09 11.39
CA ALA A 329 -3.18 1.63 11.82
C ALA A 329 -2.97 0.14 11.52
N LEU A 330 -3.97 -0.71 11.77
CA LEU A 330 -3.90 -2.15 11.48
C LEU A 330 -3.77 -2.45 9.99
N CYS A 331 -4.50 -1.73 9.13
CA CYS A 331 -4.39 -1.86 7.67
C CYS A 331 -3.00 -1.45 7.15
N TRP A 332 -2.32 -0.54 7.82
CA TRP A 332 -1.01 -0.04 7.39
C TRP A 332 0.16 -0.84 7.97
N VAL A 333 0.13 -1.13 9.27
CA VAL A 333 1.25 -1.78 9.97
C VAL A 333 1.48 -3.18 9.43
N TRP A 334 2.74 -3.52 9.17
CA TRP A 334 3.15 -4.80 8.58
C TRP A 334 2.51 -5.15 7.24
N SER A 335 1.81 -4.24 6.57
CA SER A 335 1.34 -4.46 5.19
C SER A 335 2.52 -4.73 4.23
N ASN A 336 3.74 -4.33 4.62
CA ASN A 336 5.00 -4.67 3.96
C ASN A 336 5.61 -6.02 4.39
N MET A 337 5.21 -6.60 5.53
CA MET A 337 5.74 -7.86 6.07
C MET A 337 4.79 -9.05 5.89
N ASN A 338 3.50 -8.79 5.63
CA ASN A 338 2.42 -9.80 5.60
C ASN A 338 1.93 -10.18 4.19
N ARG A 339 2.60 -9.75 3.13
CA ARG A 339 2.42 -10.41 1.83
C ARG A 339 3.46 -11.52 1.78
N GLN A 340 3.04 -12.76 1.58
CA GLN A 340 3.96 -13.80 1.12
C GLN A 340 4.42 -13.36 -0.28
N TYR A 341 5.45 -12.51 -0.30
CA TYR A 341 6.01 -11.95 -1.51
C TYR A 341 6.61 -13.10 -2.30
N TYR A 342 6.26 -13.17 -3.57
CA TYR A 342 6.99 -13.99 -4.48
C TYR A 342 8.45 -13.54 -4.48
N THR A 343 9.35 -14.50 -4.59
CA THR A 343 10.79 -14.27 -4.74
C THR A 343 11.22 -14.84 -6.09
N ALA A 344 12.48 -14.63 -6.45
CA ALA A 344 13.07 -15.26 -7.63
C ALA A 344 12.95 -16.81 -7.61
N ASP A 345 12.85 -17.41 -6.41
CA ASP A 345 12.71 -18.85 -6.22
C ASP A 345 11.25 -19.35 -6.24
N THR A 346 10.26 -18.44 -6.21
CA THR A 346 8.85 -18.82 -6.31
C THR A 346 8.58 -19.49 -7.65
N ARG A 347 7.88 -20.62 -7.62
CA ARG A 347 7.55 -21.36 -8.84
C ARG A 347 6.51 -20.59 -9.66
N ILE A 348 6.68 -20.58 -10.97
CA ILE A 348 5.71 -19.94 -11.89
C ILE A 348 4.32 -20.54 -11.68
N THR A 349 4.23 -21.86 -11.47
CA THR A 349 2.96 -22.55 -11.19
C THR A 349 2.27 -22.04 -9.94
N ASP A 350 3.03 -21.70 -8.89
CA ASP A 350 2.47 -21.25 -7.62
C ASP A 350 1.84 -19.86 -7.80
N VAL A 351 2.49 -18.99 -8.59
CA VAL A 351 1.93 -17.68 -8.99
C VAL A 351 0.67 -17.86 -9.84
N ILE A 352 0.67 -18.76 -10.83
CA ILE A 352 -0.50 -19.03 -11.68
C ILE A 352 -1.70 -19.50 -10.85
N SER A 353 -1.47 -20.33 -9.84
CA SER A 353 -2.51 -20.92 -9.00
C SER A 353 -2.84 -20.11 -7.75
N ASP A 354 -2.21 -18.94 -7.54
CA ASP A 354 -2.43 -18.15 -6.34
C ASP A 354 -3.91 -17.70 -6.28
N PRO A 355 -4.63 -18.00 -5.18
CA PRO A 355 -6.04 -17.67 -5.05
C PRO A 355 -6.36 -16.19 -5.27
N ALA A 356 -5.40 -15.28 -5.02
CA ALA A 356 -5.57 -13.85 -5.27
C ALA A 356 -5.91 -13.54 -6.73
N PHE A 357 -5.50 -14.39 -7.68
CA PHE A 357 -5.72 -14.18 -9.11
C PHE A 357 -6.90 -14.95 -9.69
N GLY A 358 -7.53 -15.85 -8.92
CA GLY A 358 -8.61 -16.70 -9.41
C GLY A 358 -8.27 -17.33 -10.77
N ASP A 359 -9.24 -17.32 -11.69
CA ASP A 359 -9.09 -17.98 -12.99
C ASP A 359 -8.10 -17.29 -13.92
N TYR A 360 -7.89 -15.97 -13.80
CA TYR A 360 -7.04 -15.21 -14.71
C TYR A 360 -5.54 -15.28 -14.37
N GLY A 361 -5.14 -15.94 -13.27
CA GLY A 361 -3.73 -16.18 -12.94
C GLY A 361 -2.96 -16.89 -14.07
N ARG A 362 -3.66 -17.75 -14.83
CA ARG A 362 -3.11 -18.42 -16.03
C ARG A 362 -2.70 -17.48 -17.17
N LEU A 363 -3.14 -16.21 -17.15
CA LEU A 363 -2.86 -15.21 -18.18
C LEU A 363 -1.69 -14.29 -17.82
N ILE A 364 -1.10 -14.43 -16.63
CA ILE A 364 0.10 -13.69 -16.21
C ILE A 364 1.33 -14.16 -17.01
N PHE A 365 1.36 -15.43 -17.40
CA PHE A 365 2.40 -16.05 -18.21
C PHE A 365 1.81 -16.56 -19.54
N PRO A 366 2.64 -16.91 -20.55
CA PRO A 366 2.11 -17.48 -21.78
C PRO A 366 1.26 -18.73 -21.53
N VAL A 367 0.06 -18.75 -22.10
CA VAL A 367 -0.89 -19.87 -21.97
C VAL A 367 -0.30 -21.18 -22.52
N ASP A 368 0.46 -21.07 -23.61
CA ASP A 368 1.16 -22.19 -24.23
C ASP A 368 2.55 -22.36 -23.61
N GLU A 369 2.72 -23.38 -22.76
CA GLU A 369 3.94 -23.61 -21.97
C GLU A 369 5.22 -23.77 -22.82
N TRP A 370 5.11 -24.17 -24.08
CA TRP A 370 6.28 -24.40 -24.93
C TRP A 370 7.04 -23.12 -25.32
N TYR A 371 6.42 -21.94 -25.16
CA TYR A 371 7.06 -20.67 -25.49
C TYR A 371 7.89 -20.08 -24.35
N TYR A 372 7.77 -20.63 -23.14
CA TYR A 372 8.61 -20.24 -22.01
C TYR A 372 9.33 -21.45 -21.40
N SER A 373 10.31 -21.19 -20.57
CA SER A 373 11.11 -22.18 -19.85
C SER A 373 11.57 -21.58 -18.53
N GLY A 374 12.06 -22.45 -17.63
CA GLY A 374 12.32 -22.08 -16.24
C GLY A 374 11.17 -22.53 -15.35
N ASP A 375 11.50 -22.86 -14.09
CA ASP A 375 10.52 -23.36 -13.11
C ASP A 375 10.08 -22.25 -12.14
N THR A 376 10.88 -21.20 -12.02
CA THR A 376 10.73 -20.11 -11.04
C THR A 376 10.73 -18.74 -11.72
N LEU A 377 10.25 -17.71 -11.01
CA LEU A 377 10.26 -16.33 -11.51
C LEU A 377 11.65 -15.88 -11.96
N GLY A 378 12.69 -16.26 -11.23
CA GLY A 378 14.07 -15.87 -11.54
C GLY A 378 14.74 -16.69 -12.64
N SER A 379 14.17 -17.84 -13.02
CA SER A 379 14.67 -18.68 -14.11
C SER A 379 13.85 -18.55 -15.39
N LEU A 380 12.82 -17.69 -15.39
CA LEU A 380 11.94 -17.46 -16.54
C LEU A 380 12.73 -17.01 -17.77
N SER A 381 12.55 -17.74 -18.86
CA SER A 381 13.05 -17.41 -20.18
C SER A 381 11.95 -17.61 -21.21
N MET A 382 11.90 -16.76 -22.23
CA MET A 382 10.83 -16.76 -23.24
C MET A 382 11.42 -16.80 -24.66
N THR A 383 10.72 -17.46 -25.57
CA THR A 383 11.17 -17.63 -26.95
C THR A 383 11.32 -16.28 -27.65
N TRP A 384 12.47 -16.03 -28.29
CA TRP A 384 12.86 -14.76 -28.95
C TRP A 384 13.27 -13.60 -28.03
N TYR A 385 13.26 -13.79 -26.71
CA TYR A 385 13.59 -12.74 -25.74
C TYR A 385 14.75 -13.19 -24.84
N THR A 386 15.74 -12.30 -24.65
CA THR A 386 17.03 -12.67 -24.01
C THR A 386 17.43 -11.75 -22.85
N HIS A 387 16.61 -10.76 -22.53
CA HIS A 387 16.86 -9.76 -21.48
C HIS A 387 15.64 -9.64 -20.53
N ILE A 388 15.12 -10.78 -20.05
CA ILE A 388 14.13 -10.77 -18.97
C ILE A 388 14.88 -10.53 -17.68
N ASP A 389 14.44 -9.52 -16.93
CA ASP A 389 14.99 -9.17 -15.62
C ASP A 389 14.22 -9.94 -14.53
N PRO A 390 14.88 -10.85 -13.79
CA PRO A 390 14.29 -11.57 -12.66
C PRO A 390 13.66 -10.66 -11.61
N ASP A 391 14.34 -9.57 -11.25
CA ASP A 391 13.89 -8.68 -10.18
C ASP A 391 12.63 -7.94 -10.64
N LYS A 392 12.60 -7.52 -11.91
CA LYS A 392 11.41 -6.92 -12.51
C LYS A 392 10.24 -7.91 -12.59
N THR A 393 10.52 -9.17 -12.93
CA THR A 393 9.50 -10.23 -12.98
C THR A 393 8.85 -10.43 -11.61
N VAL A 394 9.68 -10.54 -10.57
CA VAL A 394 9.23 -10.65 -9.17
C VAL A 394 8.43 -9.43 -8.75
N GLU A 395 8.91 -8.23 -9.08
CA GLU A 395 8.23 -6.98 -8.77
C GLU A 395 6.82 -6.92 -9.40
N ILE A 396 6.68 -7.28 -10.68
CA ILE A 396 5.40 -7.30 -11.39
C ILE A 396 4.42 -8.27 -10.72
N CYS A 397 4.84 -9.52 -10.46
CA CYS A 397 3.96 -10.50 -9.84
C CYS A 397 3.51 -10.06 -8.45
N ASN A 398 4.42 -9.45 -7.67
CA ASN A 398 4.11 -8.92 -6.35
C ASN A 398 3.21 -7.68 -6.39
N TYR A 399 3.39 -6.79 -7.36
CA TYR A 399 2.49 -5.66 -7.59
C TYR A 399 1.08 -6.16 -7.89
N LEU A 400 0.93 -7.09 -8.84
CA LEU A 400 -0.38 -7.65 -9.18
C LEU A 400 -1.04 -8.33 -7.98
N LYS A 401 -0.29 -9.17 -7.23
CA LYS A 401 -0.79 -9.83 -6.02
C LYS A 401 -1.26 -8.82 -4.98
N THR A 402 -0.43 -7.80 -4.75
CA THR A 402 -0.74 -6.69 -3.84
C THR A 402 -2.07 -6.03 -4.20
N GLN A 403 -2.25 -5.65 -5.46
CA GLN A 403 -3.47 -4.98 -5.90
C GLN A 403 -4.69 -5.90 -5.75
N ALA A 404 -4.57 -7.17 -6.14
CA ALA A 404 -5.65 -8.14 -6.03
C ALA A 404 -6.07 -8.41 -4.56
N VAL A 405 -5.11 -8.63 -3.67
CA VAL A 405 -5.36 -8.85 -2.23
C VAL A 405 -5.99 -7.62 -1.57
N ASN A 406 -5.64 -6.41 -2.03
CA ASN A 406 -6.27 -5.17 -1.57
C ASN A 406 -7.67 -4.93 -2.17
N GLY A 407 -8.30 -5.96 -2.74
CA GLY A 407 -9.65 -5.88 -3.33
C GLY A 407 -9.74 -5.06 -4.62
N GLN A 408 -8.62 -4.70 -5.24
CA GLN A 408 -8.64 -4.00 -6.53
C GLN A 408 -8.89 -4.99 -7.67
N THR A 409 -9.77 -4.64 -8.60
CA THR A 409 -9.89 -5.37 -9.87
C THR A 409 -8.64 -5.12 -10.71
N ILE A 410 -7.83 -6.16 -10.91
CA ILE A 410 -6.58 -6.10 -11.68
C ILE A 410 -6.70 -6.66 -13.09
N PHE A 411 -7.74 -7.43 -13.38
CA PHE A 411 -7.99 -8.02 -14.68
C PHE A 411 -9.44 -7.75 -15.10
N TYR A 412 -9.62 -7.35 -16.37
CA TYR A 412 -10.92 -7.06 -16.95
C TYR A 412 -11.15 -7.92 -18.19
N ASP A 413 -12.30 -8.59 -18.19
CA ASP A 413 -12.81 -9.28 -19.37
C ASP A 413 -13.36 -8.27 -20.37
N ILE A 414 -12.86 -8.32 -21.60
CA ILE A 414 -13.28 -7.43 -22.70
C ILE A 414 -14.34 -8.07 -23.61
N TYR A 415 -14.67 -9.34 -23.35
CA TYR A 415 -15.73 -10.10 -24.01
C TYR A 415 -16.65 -10.70 -22.97
N THR A 416 -17.96 -10.73 -23.25
CA THR A 416 -18.94 -11.32 -22.35
C THR A 416 -18.87 -12.85 -22.34
N ASP A 417 -19.45 -13.47 -21.32
CA ASP A 417 -19.54 -14.93 -21.23
C ASP A 417 -20.30 -15.54 -22.43
N GLU A 418 -21.31 -14.83 -22.97
CA GLU A 418 -22.02 -15.27 -24.17
C GLU A 418 -21.14 -15.21 -25.43
N GLU A 419 -20.32 -14.17 -25.57
CA GLU A 419 -19.37 -14.05 -26.68
C GLU A 419 -18.32 -15.18 -26.62
N LYS A 420 -17.78 -15.46 -25.43
CA LYS A 420 -16.83 -16.55 -25.20
C LYS A 420 -17.46 -17.92 -25.41
N ALA A 421 -18.71 -18.12 -24.99
CA ALA A 421 -19.44 -19.37 -25.25
C ALA A 421 -19.67 -19.60 -26.75
N ALA A 422 -19.85 -18.53 -27.54
CA ALA A 422 -19.99 -18.59 -28.98
C ALA A 422 -18.63 -18.77 -29.70
N ASN A 423 -17.56 -18.20 -29.16
CA ASN A 423 -16.20 -18.32 -29.67
C ASN A 423 -15.19 -18.53 -28.52
N PRO A 424 -14.87 -19.79 -28.18
CA PRO A 424 -13.99 -20.11 -27.06
C PRO A 424 -12.57 -19.55 -27.19
N ASP A 425 -12.11 -19.19 -28.40
CA ASP A 425 -10.79 -18.57 -28.58
C ASP A 425 -10.68 -17.21 -27.86
N LEU A 426 -11.81 -16.59 -27.48
CA LEU A 426 -11.86 -15.33 -26.72
C LEU A 426 -11.54 -15.50 -25.23
N GLU A 427 -11.53 -16.73 -24.69
CA GLU A 427 -11.32 -16.99 -23.26
C GLU A 427 -9.95 -16.51 -22.74
N ASN A 428 -8.94 -16.46 -23.61
CA ASN A 428 -7.58 -16.04 -23.26
C ASN A 428 -7.29 -14.62 -23.75
N THR A 429 -8.23 -13.71 -23.51
CA THR A 429 -8.11 -12.28 -23.83
C THR A 429 -8.57 -11.43 -22.67
N GLY A 430 -8.03 -10.21 -22.55
CA GLY A 430 -8.43 -9.27 -21.51
C GLY A 430 -7.39 -8.20 -21.25
N LEU A 431 -7.63 -7.42 -20.21
CA LEU A 431 -6.79 -6.28 -19.82
C LEU A 431 -6.33 -6.43 -18.38
N PHE A 432 -5.01 -6.48 -18.17
CA PHE A 432 -4.44 -6.19 -16.86
C PHE A 432 -4.35 -4.68 -16.66
N PHE A 433 -4.83 -4.17 -15.53
CA PHE A 433 -4.81 -2.74 -15.22
C PHE A 433 -3.77 -2.42 -14.14
N PHE A 434 -2.75 -1.65 -14.55
CA PHE A 434 -1.75 -1.03 -13.68
C PHE A 434 -2.18 0.41 -13.40
N ARG A 435 -2.73 0.64 -12.20
CA ARG A 435 -3.32 1.93 -11.82
C ARG A 435 -2.27 2.98 -11.52
N GLY A 436 -2.43 4.15 -12.12
CA GLY A 436 -1.70 5.37 -11.80
C GLY A 436 -2.54 6.32 -10.95
N GLU A 437 -2.34 7.63 -11.11
CA GLU A 437 -3.15 8.63 -10.44
C GLU A 437 -4.59 8.64 -11.01
N ARG A 438 -5.57 8.89 -10.14
CA ARG A 438 -6.97 8.98 -10.54
C ARG A 438 -7.16 10.13 -11.53
N ASN A 439 -7.89 9.85 -12.61
CA ASN A 439 -8.14 10.74 -13.74
C ASN A 439 -6.88 11.18 -14.50
N ALA A 440 -5.74 10.49 -14.31
CA ALA A 440 -4.59 10.68 -15.19
C ALA A 440 -4.83 10.05 -16.57
N PRO A 441 -4.14 10.54 -17.62
CA PRO A 441 -4.16 9.91 -18.94
C PRO A 441 -3.74 8.45 -18.88
N PHE A 442 -4.15 7.68 -19.89
CA PHE A 442 -3.79 6.27 -19.96
C PHE A 442 -2.96 5.87 -21.18
N ALA A 443 -2.30 4.73 -21.08
CA ALA A 443 -1.64 4.05 -22.18
C ALA A 443 -2.10 2.59 -22.27
N VAL A 444 -2.11 2.03 -23.49
CA VAL A 444 -2.27 0.58 -23.69
C VAL A 444 -0.97 0.00 -24.24
N THR A 445 -0.45 -1.00 -23.55
CA THR A 445 0.81 -1.67 -23.84
C THR A 445 0.54 -3.05 -24.45
N CYS A 446 1.12 -3.29 -25.63
CA CYS A 446 0.92 -4.49 -26.43
C CYS A 446 2.21 -5.29 -26.46
N ALA A 447 2.17 -6.51 -25.95
CA ALA A 447 3.34 -7.39 -25.95
C ALA A 447 3.66 -7.90 -27.37
N GLY A 448 4.90 -8.32 -27.59
CA GLY A 448 5.24 -9.14 -28.75
C GLY A 448 4.98 -10.62 -28.52
N GLY A 449 5.83 -11.48 -29.10
CA GLY A 449 5.64 -12.93 -29.16
C GLY A 449 5.32 -13.44 -30.57
N GLY A 450 5.73 -12.68 -31.60
CA GLY A 450 5.77 -13.16 -32.99
C GLY A 450 4.41 -13.60 -33.58
N TRP A 451 3.29 -13.13 -33.03
CA TRP A 451 1.93 -13.61 -33.31
C TRP A 451 1.67 -15.07 -32.93
N ALA A 452 2.56 -15.66 -32.14
CA ALA A 452 2.56 -17.05 -31.77
C ALA A 452 2.09 -17.23 -30.31
N TYR A 453 2.42 -16.25 -29.46
CA TYR A 453 1.94 -16.11 -28.09
C TYR A 453 2.01 -14.64 -27.64
N VAL A 454 1.61 -14.34 -26.41
CA VAL A 454 1.70 -13.01 -25.79
C VAL A 454 2.84 -12.97 -24.78
N ALA A 455 3.86 -12.15 -25.04
CA ALA A 455 5.05 -12.05 -24.19
C ALA A 455 4.92 -10.99 -23.08
N ALA A 456 3.80 -10.99 -22.34
CA ALA A 456 3.43 -9.90 -21.45
C ALA A 456 4.51 -9.58 -20.38
N MET A 457 5.06 -10.61 -19.74
CA MET A 457 6.09 -10.47 -18.71
C MET A 457 7.40 -9.84 -19.22
N HIS A 458 7.67 -9.88 -20.53
CA HIS A 458 8.86 -9.26 -21.12
C HIS A 458 8.60 -7.83 -21.64
N ASP A 459 7.46 -7.61 -22.31
CA ASP A 459 7.16 -6.36 -23.02
C ASP A 459 6.12 -5.52 -22.23
N SER A 460 4.85 -5.94 -22.23
CA SER A 460 3.74 -5.06 -21.81
C SER A 460 3.68 -4.82 -20.29
N PHE A 461 3.89 -5.83 -19.45
CA PHE A 461 3.83 -5.65 -17.99
C PHE A 461 4.94 -4.74 -17.44
N PRO A 462 6.22 -4.87 -17.84
CA PRO A 462 7.24 -3.92 -17.42
C PRO A 462 6.92 -2.49 -17.85
N HIS A 463 6.43 -2.28 -19.07
CA HIS A 463 6.03 -0.94 -19.53
C HIS A 463 4.85 -0.39 -18.72
N ALA A 464 3.83 -1.21 -18.46
CA ALA A 464 2.65 -0.78 -17.73
C ALA A 464 2.97 -0.44 -16.27
N LEU A 465 3.81 -1.23 -15.61
CA LEU A 465 4.26 -0.96 -14.25
C LEU A 465 5.11 0.32 -14.15
N GLU A 466 6.03 0.56 -15.09
CA GLU A 466 6.85 1.77 -15.04
C GLU A 466 6.09 3.03 -15.44
N LEU A 467 5.04 2.92 -16.26
CA LEU A 467 4.09 4.02 -16.51
C LEU A 467 3.27 4.34 -15.26
N SER A 468 2.77 3.32 -14.55
CA SER A 468 1.96 3.52 -13.35
C SER A 468 2.70 4.18 -12.21
N LYS A 469 3.98 3.82 -12.01
CA LYS A 469 4.89 4.50 -11.07
C LYS A 469 5.10 5.99 -11.38
N ARG A 470 4.85 6.42 -12.63
CA ARG A 470 4.94 7.82 -13.07
C ARG A 470 3.59 8.52 -13.06
N GLY A 471 2.56 7.91 -12.48
CA GLY A 471 1.22 8.47 -12.33
C GLY A 471 0.29 8.22 -13.50
N TYR A 472 0.72 7.58 -14.59
CA TYR A 472 -0.16 7.26 -15.73
C TYR A 472 -0.95 5.97 -15.48
N ASN A 473 -2.19 5.92 -15.96
CA ASN A 473 -2.93 4.66 -15.99
C ASN A 473 -2.41 3.79 -17.14
N ALA A 474 -2.18 2.50 -16.92
CA ALA A 474 -1.65 1.64 -17.97
C ALA A 474 -2.37 0.30 -18.05
N PHE A 475 -2.79 -0.07 -19.25
CA PHE A 475 -3.41 -1.34 -19.54
C PHE A 475 -2.45 -2.22 -20.32
N ALA A 476 -2.28 -3.48 -19.89
CA ALA A 476 -1.54 -4.48 -20.65
C ALA A 476 -2.52 -5.48 -21.24
N ILE A 477 -2.59 -5.53 -22.57
CA ILE A 477 -3.52 -6.40 -23.28
C ILE A 477 -2.97 -7.82 -23.41
N ILE A 478 -3.83 -8.80 -23.10
CA ILE A 478 -3.69 -10.20 -23.52
C ILE A 478 -4.63 -10.41 -24.70
N TYR A 479 -4.10 -10.92 -25.82
CA TYR A 479 -4.80 -11.02 -27.10
C TYR A 479 -4.60 -12.38 -27.76
N ARG A 480 -5.46 -12.73 -28.72
CA ARG A 480 -5.38 -13.95 -29.52
C ARG A 480 -4.22 -13.88 -30.51
N PRO A 481 -3.26 -14.84 -30.47
CA PRO A 481 -2.13 -14.84 -31.38
C PRO A 481 -2.52 -14.85 -32.86
N GLY A 482 -2.13 -13.81 -33.59
CA GLY A 482 -2.45 -13.60 -35.00
C GLY A 482 -2.60 -12.12 -35.29
N ALA A 483 -2.12 -11.64 -36.43
CA ALA A 483 -2.15 -10.19 -36.70
C ALA A 483 -3.58 -9.63 -36.72
N GLN A 484 -4.49 -10.25 -37.48
CA GLN A 484 -5.87 -9.79 -37.59
C GLN A 484 -6.62 -9.89 -36.25
N THR A 485 -6.53 -11.03 -35.56
CA THR A 485 -7.21 -11.24 -34.28
C THR A 485 -6.67 -10.33 -33.19
N ALA A 486 -5.36 -10.07 -33.16
CA ALA A 486 -4.77 -9.13 -32.22
C ALA A 486 -5.25 -7.69 -32.46
N TYR A 487 -5.43 -7.28 -33.72
CA TYR A 487 -5.97 -5.96 -34.05
C TYR A 487 -7.44 -5.82 -33.61
N GLU A 488 -8.24 -6.86 -33.83
CA GLU A 488 -9.63 -6.93 -33.37
C GLU A 488 -9.73 -6.88 -31.83
N ASP A 489 -8.87 -7.63 -31.13
CA ASP A 489 -8.85 -7.67 -29.66
C ASP A 489 -8.38 -6.33 -29.07
N LEU A 490 -7.39 -5.67 -29.66
CA LEU A 490 -6.97 -4.33 -29.24
C LEU A 490 -8.06 -3.28 -29.52
N ALA A 491 -8.76 -3.39 -30.65
CA ALA A 491 -9.89 -2.51 -30.94
C ALA A 491 -11.01 -2.69 -29.90
N ARG A 492 -11.37 -3.94 -29.57
CA ARG A 492 -12.35 -4.24 -28.52
C ARG A 492 -11.90 -3.74 -27.16
N ALA A 493 -10.64 -3.95 -26.79
CA ALA A 493 -10.09 -3.47 -25.53
C ALA A 493 -10.16 -1.94 -25.41
N LEU A 494 -9.86 -1.21 -26.48
CA LEU A 494 -10.00 0.25 -26.49
C LEU A 494 -11.46 0.67 -26.34
N SER A 495 -12.40 0.01 -27.01
CA SER A 495 -13.85 0.27 -26.80
C SER A 495 -14.24 0.07 -25.35
N PHE A 496 -13.87 -1.08 -24.76
CA PHE A 496 -14.13 -1.36 -23.35
C PHE A 496 -13.56 -0.26 -22.42
N ILE A 497 -12.31 0.17 -22.64
CA ILE A 497 -11.69 1.21 -21.81
C ILE A 497 -12.46 2.53 -21.91
N PHE A 498 -12.86 2.94 -23.13
CA PHE A 498 -13.60 4.19 -23.33
C PHE A 498 -15.02 4.13 -22.76
N GLU A 499 -15.71 3.00 -22.89
CA GLU A 499 -17.04 2.79 -22.31
C GLU A 499 -17.02 2.83 -20.78
N ASN A 500 -15.95 2.33 -20.15
CA ASN A 500 -15.83 2.20 -18.70
C ASN A 500 -14.92 3.26 -18.05
N ALA A 501 -14.60 4.35 -18.76
CA ALA A 501 -13.58 5.32 -18.32
C ALA A 501 -13.85 5.95 -16.94
N GLU A 502 -15.12 6.20 -16.60
CA GLU A 502 -15.51 6.76 -15.31
C GLU A 502 -15.26 5.77 -14.15
N GLU A 503 -15.63 4.51 -14.33
CA GLU A 503 -15.42 3.43 -13.35
C GLU A 503 -13.93 3.11 -13.21
N LEU A 504 -13.20 3.09 -14.33
CA LEU A 504 -11.75 2.90 -14.36
C LEU A 504 -11.01 4.09 -13.73
N GLY A 505 -11.65 5.26 -13.63
CA GLY A 505 -11.09 6.47 -13.05
C GLY A 505 -9.95 7.04 -13.89
N ILE A 506 -10.11 7.07 -15.21
CA ILE A 506 -9.08 7.50 -16.18
C ILE A 506 -9.53 8.72 -16.99
N ASN A 507 -8.56 9.44 -17.54
CA ASN A 507 -8.82 10.47 -18.55
C ASN A 507 -8.57 9.93 -19.96
N THR A 508 -9.56 10.05 -20.84
CA THR A 508 -9.51 9.59 -22.23
C THR A 508 -8.93 10.61 -23.20
N ASP A 509 -8.65 11.83 -22.75
CA ASP A 509 -8.01 12.87 -23.55
C ASP A 509 -6.53 12.52 -23.81
N GLY A 510 -6.23 12.06 -25.03
CA GLY A 510 -4.86 11.92 -25.51
C GLY A 510 -4.11 10.68 -25.01
N TYR A 511 -4.76 9.50 -25.05
CA TYR A 511 -4.10 8.23 -24.73
C TYR A 511 -2.99 7.84 -25.72
N SER A 512 -2.13 6.90 -25.32
CA SER A 512 -1.04 6.39 -26.16
C SER A 512 -1.06 4.88 -26.32
N LEU A 513 -0.51 4.38 -27.44
CA LEU A 513 -0.32 2.95 -27.70
C LEU A 513 1.17 2.61 -27.71
N TRP A 514 1.53 1.55 -26.99
CA TRP A 514 2.92 1.12 -26.83
C TRP A 514 3.04 -0.32 -27.26
N GLY A 515 4.18 -0.71 -27.82
CA GLY A 515 4.44 -2.14 -27.97
C GLY A 515 5.82 -2.49 -28.51
N GLY A 516 6.18 -3.75 -28.31
CA GLY A 516 7.41 -4.36 -28.83
C GLY A 516 7.11 -5.41 -29.89
N SER A 517 7.98 -5.52 -30.90
CA SER A 517 7.93 -6.59 -31.91
C SER A 517 6.56 -6.68 -32.62
N ALA A 518 5.77 -7.74 -32.39
CA ALA A 518 4.41 -7.87 -32.90
C ALA A 518 3.44 -6.84 -32.30
N GLY A 519 3.50 -6.59 -30.99
CA GLY A 519 2.70 -5.57 -30.30
C GLY A 519 2.97 -4.16 -30.79
N ALA A 520 4.21 -3.85 -31.21
CA ALA A 520 4.52 -2.57 -31.86
C ALA A 520 3.72 -2.39 -33.18
N ARG A 521 3.43 -3.48 -33.89
CA ARG A 521 2.60 -3.42 -35.11
C ARG A 521 1.14 -3.21 -34.77
N MET A 522 0.64 -3.80 -33.68
CA MET A 522 -0.71 -3.51 -33.17
C MET A 522 -0.88 -2.03 -32.86
N ALA A 523 0.08 -1.46 -32.10
CA ALA A 523 0.09 -0.04 -31.77
C ALA A 523 0.13 0.86 -33.02
N ALA A 524 0.94 0.50 -34.02
CA ALA A 524 1.04 1.28 -35.26
C ALA A 524 -0.20 1.18 -36.15
N GLU A 525 -0.77 -0.01 -36.33
CA GLU A 525 -1.97 -0.22 -37.15
C GLU A 525 -3.18 0.51 -36.55
N LEU A 526 -3.47 0.30 -35.26
CA LEU A 526 -4.60 0.98 -34.63
C LEU A 526 -4.31 2.47 -34.39
N GLY A 527 -3.05 2.87 -34.25
CA GLY A 527 -2.67 4.28 -34.29
C GLY A 527 -2.98 4.94 -35.64
N SER A 528 -2.72 4.23 -36.73
CA SER A 528 -2.89 4.74 -38.10
C SER A 528 -4.35 4.73 -38.54
N TYR A 529 -5.11 3.68 -38.23
CA TYR A 529 -6.45 3.45 -38.77
C TYR A 529 -7.58 3.62 -37.74
N GLY A 530 -7.29 3.48 -36.45
CA GLY A 530 -8.28 3.57 -35.37
C GLY A 530 -8.99 2.25 -35.09
N ALA A 531 -9.68 2.16 -33.94
CA ALA A 531 -10.34 0.93 -33.48
C ALA A 531 -11.51 0.51 -34.38
N ALA A 532 -12.25 1.47 -34.95
CA ALA A 532 -13.41 1.21 -35.80
C ALA A 532 -13.09 0.38 -37.06
N GLU A 533 -11.88 0.49 -37.60
CA GLU A 533 -11.45 -0.29 -38.78
C GLU A 533 -11.37 -1.79 -38.47
N TYR A 534 -11.15 -2.15 -37.21
CA TYR A 534 -10.99 -3.54 -36.75
C TYR A 534 -12.17 -4.00 -35.87
N GLY A 535 -13.34 -3.40 -36.05
CA GLY A 535 -14.58 -3.84 -35.40
C GLY A 535 -14.79 -3.34 -33.97
N GLY A 536 -13.99 -2.38 -33.51
CA GLY A 536 -14.26 -1.61 -32.30
C GLY A 536 -15.17 -0.40 -32.56
N ASP A 537 -15.34 0.42 -31.54
CA ASP A 537 -16.09 1.66 -31.58
C ASP A 537 -15.35 2.79 -32.29
N ASN A 538 -16.12 3.80 -32.71
CA ASN A 538 -15.59 5.04 -33.28
C ASN A 538 -15.11 6.00 -32.17
N ILE A 539 -13.96 5.67 -31.60
CA ILE A 539 -13.23 6.47 -30.61
C ILE A 539 -12.10 7.30 -31.27
N PRO A 540 -11.57 8.33 -30.60
CA PRO A 540 -10.38 9.04 -31.07
C PRO A 540 -9.17 8.10 -31.28
N LYS A 541 -8.35 8.40 -32.28
CA LYS A 541 -7.03 7.78 -32.45
C LYS A 541 -6.10 8.18 -31.29
N PRO A 542 -5.07 7.37 -30.94
CA PRO A 542 -4.13 7.74 -29.89
C PRO A 542 -3.38 9.03 -30.27
N ALA A 543 -2.96 9.79 -29.25
CA ALA A 543 -2.11 10.96 -29.44
C ALA A 543 -0.69 10.57 -29.85
N ALA A 544 -0.18 9.46 -29.31
CA ALA A 544 1.16 8.97 -29.57
C ALA A 544 1.23 7.44 -29.69
N VAL A 545 2.21 6.97 -30.47
CA VAL A 545 2.57 5.56 -30.64
C VAL A 545 4.04 5.38 -30.31
N VAL A 546 4.34 4.46 -29.39
CA VAL A 546 5.71 4.08 -29.00
C VAL A 546 6.02 2.67 -29.49
N MET A 547 7.04 2.55 -30.34
CA MET A 547 7.36 1.30 -31.04
C MET A 547 8.75 0.79 -30.70
N GLN A 548 8.83 -0.45 -30.25
CA GLN A 548 10.06 -1.16 -29.96
C GLN A 548 10.34 -2.25 -31.00
N TYR A 549 11.57 -2.25 -31.56
CA TYR A 549 12.16 -3.33 -32.37
C TYR A 549 11.21 -4.11 -33.29
N THR A 550 10.54 -3.43 -34.21
CA THR A 550 9.65 -4.10 -35.19
C THR A 550 10.07 -3.87 -36.64
N GLY A 551 9.44 -4.61 -37.54
CA GLY A 551 9.62 -4.51 -38.99
C GLY A 551 8.34 -4.02 -39.66
N TYR A 552 7.88 -2.83 -39.30
CA TYR A 552 6.68 -2.22 -39.86
C TYR A 552 7.04 -1.04 -40.77
N SER A 553 6.40 -0.97 -41.95
CA SER A 553 6.68 0.07 -42.94
C SER A 553 5.43 0.75 -43.49
N GLY A 554 4.26 0.44 -42.95
CA GLY A 554 3.00 1.08 -43.35
C GLY A 554 2.98 2.53 -42.89
N CYS A 555 2.38 3.40 -43.71
CA CYS A 555 2.04 4.77 -43.35
C CYS A 555 0.63 5.07 -43.85
N ASN A 556 -0.14 5.83 -43.08
CA ASN A 556 -1.47 6.31 -43.47
C ASN A 556 -1.44 7.83 -43.80
N PRO A 557 -1.51 8.22 -45.08
CA PRO A 557 -1.55 9.63 -45.49
C PRO A 557 -2.74 10.43 -44.92
N GLU A 558 -3.80 9.75 -44.46
CA GLU A 558 -5.01 10.38 -43.94
C GLU A 558 -4.89 10.77 -42.46
N GLY A 559 -3.82 10.35 -41.77
CA GLY A 559 -3.51 10.78 -40.42
C GLY A 559 -2.71 9.74 -39.64
N GLU A 560 -1.65 10.20 -38.98
CA GLU A 560 -0.70 9.40 -38.19
C GLU A 560 -0.45 10.07 -36.85
N PRO A 561 -0.37 9.32 -35.74
CA PRO A 561 -0.04 9.85 -34.43
C PRO A 561 1.45 10.18 -34.31
N ALA A 562 1.81 11.00 -33.32
CA ALA A 562 3.21 11.22 -32.99
C ALA A 562 3.88 9.86 -32.71
N THR A 563 5.05 9.60 -33.29
CA THR A 563 5.65 8.26 -33.25
C THR A 563 7.06 8.27 -32.68
N PHE A 564 7.26 7.62 -31.53
CA PHE A 564 8.56 7.30 -30.96
C PHE A 564 8.98 5.89 -31.38
N VAL A 565 10.24 5.72 -31.78
CA VAL A 565 10.77 4.43 -32.20
C VAL A 565 12.13 4.16 -31.57
N CYS A 566 12.32 2.95 -31.03
CA CYS A 566 13.65 2.47 -30.68
C CYS A 566 13.91 1.00 -31.09
N VAL A 567 15.16 0.68 -31.43
CA VAL A 567 15.54 -0.62 -31.99
C VAL A 567 17.04 -0.90 -31.81
N GLY A 568 17.42 -2.19 -31.72
CA GLY A 568 18.81 -2.61 -31.69
C GLY A 568 19.46 -2.65 -33.08
N GLU A 569 20.72 -2.20 -33.20
CA GLU A 569 21.47 -2.22 -34.46
C GLU A 569 21.68 -3.65 -35.01
N ARG A 570 21.78 -4.63 -34.10
CA ARG A 570 22.03 -6.05 -34.41
C ARG A 570 20.78 -6.91 -34.23
N ASP A 571 19.61 -6.31 -34.29
CA ASP A 571 18.35 -7.05 -34.30
C ASP A 571 18.28 -7.99 -35.51
N GLY A 572 18.26 -9.30 -35.25
CA GLY A 572 18.21 -10.36 -36.25
C GLY A 572 16.81 -10.70 -36.73
N ILE A 573 15.77 -10.15 -36.10
CA ILE A 573 14.36 -10.38 -36.42
C ILE A 573 13.80 -9.20 -37.22
N ALA A 574 14.08 -7.98 -36.77
CA ALA A 574 13.56 -6.75 -37.34
C ALA A 574 14.69 -5.77 -37.73
N SER A 575 14.76 -5.42 -39.02
CA SER A 575 15.78 -4.47 -39.50
C SER A 575 15.49 -3.05 -39.03
N TRP A 576 16.40 -2.47 -38.25
CA TRP A 576 16.32 -1.06 -37.83
C TRP A 576 16.19 -0.08 -39.02
N ARG A 577 16.72 -0.44 -40.20
CA ARG A 577 16.59 0.37 -41.42
C ARG A 577 15.17 0.43 -41.96
N THR A 578 14.35 -0.59 -41.70
CA THR A 578 12.93 -0.55 -42.05
C THR A 578 12.20 0.49 -41.21
N MET A 579 12.47 0.50 -39.90
CA MET A 579 11.92 1.50 -38.98
C MET A 579 12.43 2.91 -39.29
N GLN A 580 13.72 3.06 -39.60
CA GLN A 580 14.28 4.33 -40.04
C GLN A 580 13.53 4.91 -41.24
N ARG A 581 13.33 4.10 -42.30
CA ARG A 581 12.60 4.54 -43.50
C ARG A 581 11.16 4.91 -43.20
N ARG A 582 10.48 4.19 -42.29
CA ARG A 582 9.13 4.55 -41.85
C ARG A 582 9.13 5.90 -41.15
N VAL A 583 10.01 6.09 -40.17
CA VAL A 583 10.11 7.35 -39.42
C VAL A 583 10.42 8.52 -40.37
N GLU A 584 11.33 8.36 -41.32
CA GLU A 584 11.64 9.36 -42.33
C GLU A 584 10.42 9.69 -43.21
N ALA A 585 9.62 8.68 -43.58
CA ALA A 585 8.38 8.89 -44.33
C ALA A 585 7.32 9.65 -43.51
N LEU A 586 7.14 9.30 -42.24
CA LEU A 586 6.24 10.00 -41.32
C LEU A 586 6.67 11.45 -41.10
N ALA A 587 7.96 11.69 -40.88
CA ALA A 587 8.52 13.03 -40.74
C ALA A 587 8.29 13.86 -42.02
N ALA A 588 8.45 13.25 -43.21
CA ALA A 588 8.17 13.90 -44.48
C ALA A 588 6.67 14.25 -44.67
N MET A 589 5.76 13.56 -43.97
CA MET A 589 4.34 13.87 -43.89
C MET A 589 4.00 14.94 -42.84
N GLY A 590 4.99 15.43 -42.07
CA GLY A 590 4.79 16.41 -41.01
C GLY A 590 4.41 15.81 -39.65
N VAL A 591 4.54 14.50 -39.48
CA VAL A 591 4.28 13.80 -38.22
C VAL A 591 5.47 14.01 -37.27
N THR A 592 5.20 14.32 -36.01
CA THR A 592 6.23 14.38 -34.96
C THR A 592 6.81 12.99 -34.76
N THR A 593 8.14 12.87 -34.87
CA THR A 593 8.81 11.57 -34.76
C THR A 593 10.12 11.66 -33.98
N GLU A 594 10.46 10.56 -33.31
CA GLU A 594 11.73 10.37 -32.62
C GLU A 594 12.26 8.95 -32.87
N PHE A 595 13.56 8.80 -33.16
CA PHE A 595 14.15 7.53 -33.56
C PHE A 595 15.51 7.27 -32.90
N HIS A 596 15.62 6.13 -32.22
CA HIS A 596 16.83 5.68 -31.54
C HIS A 596 17.28 4.32 -32.03
N VAL A 597 18.58 4.20 -32.34
CA VAL A 597 19.22 2.92 -32.70
C VAL A 597 20.34 2.62 -31.72
N TYR A 598 20.23 1.51 -31.01
CA TYR A 598 21.19 1.13 -29.99
C TYR A 598 22.26 0.18 -30.53
N LYS A 599 23.50 0.67 -30.56
CA LYS A 599 24.65 -0.03 -31.16
C LYS A 599 24.89 -1.38 -30.48
N GLY A 600 25.08 -2.42 -31.29
CA GLY A 600 25.39 -3.76 -30.79
C GLY A 600 24.24 -4.53 -30.12
N LEU A 601 23.10 -3.89 -29.86
CA LEU A 601 21.96 -4.50 -29.17
C LEU A 601 21.11 -5.35 -30.13
N GLY A 602 20.59 -6.46 -29.63
CA GLY A 602 19.73 -7.40 -30.36
C GLY A 602 18.24 -7.08 -30.26
N HIS A 603 17.40 -8.06 -30.60
CA HIS A 603 15.95 -8.00 -30.43
C HIS A 603 15.56 -8.24 -28.96
N GLY A 604 14.40 -7.71 -28.52
CA GLY A 604 13.80 -8.14 -27.26
C GLY A 604 14.55 -7.66 -26.02
N PHE A 605 14.78 -6.35 -25.93
CA PHE A 605 15.46 -5.71 -24.80
C PHE A 605 14.53 -5.10 -23.73
N GLY A 606 13.20 -5.16 -23.88
CA GLY A 606 12.24 -4.69 -22.88
C GLY A 606 12.57 -3.28 -22.36
N LEU A 607 12.62 -3.07 -21.04
CA LEU A 607 13.01 -1.77 -20.44
C LEU A 607 14.45 -1.30 -20.75
N GLY A 608 15.29 -2.18 -21.29
CA GLY A 608 16.66 -1.85 -21.67
C GLY A 608 17.65 -1.76 -20.50
N THR A 609 17.22 -2.06 -19.27
CA THR A 609 18.03 -2.08 -18.04
C THR A 609 19.31 -2.89 -18.24
N GLY A 610 20.46 -2.33 -17.88
CA GLY A 610 21.76 -2.99 -18.04
C GLY A 610 22.20 -3.24 -19.49
N THR A 611 21.56 -2.58 -20.48
CA THR A 611 21.92 -2.68 -21.90
C THR A 611 22.28 -1.32 -22.49
N ALA A 612 22.70 -1.29 -23.76
CA ALA A 612 22.95 -0.04 -24.48
C ALA A 612 21.69 0.84 -24.67
N ALA A 613 20.49 0.30 -24.41
CA ALA A 613 19.22 1.02 -24.48
C ALA A 613 18.77 1.59 -23.12
N GLU A 614 19.54 1.43 -22.06
CA GLU A 614 19.17 1.94 -20.73
C GLU A 614 18.78 3.43 -20.78
N GLY A 615 17.63 3.76 -20.19
CA GLY A 615 17.05 5.10 -20.20
C GLY A 615 16.10 5.41 -21.38
N TRP A 616 15.97 4.54 -22.40
CA TRP A 616 15.07 4.78 -23.54
C TRP A 616 13.62 5.04 -23.13
N PHE A 617 13.16 4.34 -22.09
CA PHE A 617 11.80 4.44 -21.58
C PHE A 617 11.50 5.83 -20.99
N GLY A 618 12.51 6.48 -20.40
CA GLY A 618 12.42 7.88 -19.95
C GLY A 618 12.20 8.86 -21.11
N LEU A 619 12.92 8.65 -22.20
CA LEU A 619 12.78 9.44 -23.42
C LEU A 619 11.38 9.26 -24.04
N ALA A 620 10.90 8.02 -24.12
CA ALA A 620 9.59 7.70 -24.68
C ALA A 620 8.41 8.28 -23.89
N VAL A 621 8.53 8.41 -22.57
CA VAL A 621 7.50 9.07 -21.73
C VAL A 621 7.56 10.59 -21.84
N SER A 622 8.74 11.15 -22.11
CA SER A 622 8.91 12.61 -22.26
C SER A 622 8.43 13.13 -23.61
N PHE A 623 8.52 12.27 -24.64
CA PHE A 623 8.01 12.49 -25.98
C PHE A 623 6.48 12.43 -26.00
#